data_AF-A0AAN6HC15-F1
#
_entry.id   AF-A0AAN6HC15-F1
#
_cell.length_a   1.000
_cell.length_b   1.000
_cell.length_c   1.000
_cell.angle_alpha   90.00
_cell.angle_beta   90.00
_cell.angle_gamma   90.00
#
_symmetry.space_group_name_H-M   'P 1'
#
loop_
_entity.id
_entity.type
_entity.pdbx_description
1 polymer ?
#
loop_
_entity_poly.entity_id
_entity_poly.type
_entity_poly.pdbx_seq_one_letter_code
_entity_poly.pdbx_strand_id
1 'polypeptide(L)'
;MLPPVDASVLVANPKFEVLYRDLCANKLNENGTSKLDINAQKERDVLRHELYRIHLEDARREVIRASLEDSAYRDDSLPDDLREIVALAAAMLGSEVWDEDSNIVNAELESFNTHTTPIGTAVSKRLNEDASTLRQLLRLGCHQSATSITQTIQNFQTSTLTIQAQLDRARLALAGNIEHFHTLHRQILETSIRILEQTIHGSVARSTKAKTEYLATVAEGMNKKVGLQHAQLMHQFYSPDVQEALRTQADTTRMESTTLRAKVREVERKLEEYRAAKGMQGIAKEYAEILKVSEEVKEEIARL
;
A
#
# COMPACT_ATOMS: atom_id res chain seq x y z
N MET A 1 -20.03 -10.75 -15.62
CA MET A 1 -20.05 -9.49 -14.85
C MET A 1 -18.64 -8.93 -14.74
N LEU A 2 -18.41 -7.71 -15.24
CA LEU A 2 -17.22 -6.95 -14.84
C LEU A 2 -17.38 -6.55 -13.36
N PRO A 3 -16.32 -6.64 -12.54
CA PRO A 3 -16.41 -6.24 -11.14
C PRO A 3 -16.73 -4.74 -11.03
N PRO A 4 -17.55 -4.32 -10.05
CA PRO A 4 -17.80 -2.91 -9.82
C PRO A 4 -16.48 -2.19 -9.53
N VAL A 5 -16.26 -1.06 -10.20
CA VAL A 5 -15.10 -0.21 -10.01
C VAL A 5 -15.47 0.93 -9.08
N ASP A 6 -14.57 1.29 -8.16
CA ASP A 6 -14.75 2.40 -7.24
C ASP A 6 -15.05 3.71 -8.00
N ALA A 7 -16.04 4.47 -7.51
CA ALA A 7 -16.46 5.74 -8.07
C ALA A 7 -15.32 6.77 -8.12
N SER A 8 -14.36 6.67 -7.18
CA SER A 8 -13.18 7.54 -7.17
C SER A 8 -12.30 7.36 -8.42
N VAL A 9 -12.15 6.12 -8.90
CA VAL A 9 -11.35 5.75 -10.07
C VAL A 9 -12.03 6.16 -11.37
N LEU A 10 -13.37 6.06 -11.41
CA LEU A 10 -14.18 6.51 -12.56
C LEU A 10 -14.10 8.03 -12.73
N VAL A 11 -14.23 8.79 -11.64
CA VAL A 11 -14.10 10.26 -11.65
C VAL A 11 -12.69 10.70 -12.04
N ALA A 12 -11.66 10.00 -11.57
CA ALA A 12 -10.27 10.29 -11.91
C ALA A 12 -9.95 9.99 -13.39
N ASN A 13 -10.69 9.08 -14.05
CA ASN A 13 -10.42 8.61 -15.40
C ASN A 13 -11.70 8.65 -16.28
N PRO A 14 -12.11 9.84 -16.77
CA PRO A 14 -13.38 10.00 -17.48
C PRO A 14 -13.46 9.19 -18.79
N LYS A 15 -12.32 8.95 -19.47
CA LYS A 15 -12.30 8.08 -20.67
C LYS A 15 -12.60 6.62 -20.31
N PHE A 16 -12.11 6.16 -19.16
CA PHE A 16 -12.36 4.81 -18.67
C PHE A 16 -13.82 4.65 -18.21
N GLU A 17 -14.40 5.67 -17.58
CA GLU A 17 -15.82 5.67 -17.23
C GLU A 17 -16.73 5.49 -18.45
N VAL A 18 -16.47 6.24 -19.53
CA VAL A 18 -17.23 6.11 -20.79
C VAL A 18 -17.10 4.70 -21.38
N LEU A 19 -15.89 4.13 -21.39
CA LEU A 19 -15.66 2.77 -21.88
C LEU A 19 -16.34 1.72 -20.99
N TYR A 20 -16.21 1.82 -19.68
CA TYR A 20 -16.83 0.91 -18.72
C TYR A 20 -18.35 0.92 -18.86
N ARG A 21 -18.95 2.10 -19.01
CA ARG A 21 -20.39 2.25 -19.28
C ARG A 21 -20.79 1.65 -20.62
N ASP A 22 -20.03 1.89 -21.69
CA ASP A 22 -20.32 1.33 -23.01
C ASP A 22 -20.21 -0.21 -23.02
N LEU A 23 -19.20 -0.76 -22.34
CA LEU A 23 -19.03 -2.19 -22.19
C LEU A 23 -20.20 -2.83 -21.41
N CYS A 24 -20.59 -2.24 -20.28
CA CYS A 24 -21.69 -2.75 -19.45
C CYS A 24 -23.07 -2.55 -20.09
N ALA A 25 -23.30 -1.45 -20.80
CA ALA A 25 -24.60 -1.12 -21.36
C ALA A 25 -24.82 -1.73 -22.76
N ASN A 26 -23.84 -1.60 -23.65
CA ASN A 26 -24.02 -1.86 -25.08
C ASN A 26 -23.33 -3.13 -25.57
N LYS A 27 -22.18 -3.51 -24.99
CA LYS A 27 -21.35 -4.60 -25.54
C LYS A 27 -21.48 -5.92 -24.80
N LEU A 28 -21.76 -5.92 -23.50
CA LEU A 28 -21.78 -7.14 -22.69
C LEU A 28 -23.17 -7.37 -22.05
N ASN A 29 -23.57 -8.64 -21.99
CA ASN A 29 -24.68 -9.14 -21.20
C ASN A 29 -24.30 -9.25 -19.73
N GLU A 30 -25.29 -9.45 -18.85
CA GLU A 30 -25.03 -9.60 -17.42
C GLU A 30 -24.02 -10.71 -17.11
N ASN A 31 -24.12 -11.84 -17.80
CA ASN A 31 -23.19 -12.96 -17.67
C ASN A 31 -21.77 -12.69 -18.23
N GLY A 32 -21.49 -11.51 -18.81
CA GLY A 32 -20.19 -11.15 -19.38
C GLY A 32 -19.98 -11.63 -20.83
N THR A 33 -21.00 -12.22 -21.45
CA THR A 33 -20.96 -12.56 -22.88
C THR A 33 -21.22 -11.32 -23.73
N SER A 34 -20.71 -11.29 -24.97
CA SER A 34 -20.98 -10.17 -25.88
C SER A 34 -22.45 -10.14 -26.32
N LYS A 35 -23.03 -8.94 -26.36
CA LYS A 35 -24.31 -8.67 -27.01
C LYS A 35 -24.11 -8.82 -28.51
N LEU A 36 -24.58 -9.94 -29.06
CA LEU A 36 -24.61 -10.20 -30.49
C LEU A 36 -25.65 -9.30 -31.17
N ASP A 37 -25.38 -8.93 -32.42
CA ASP A 37 -26.37 -8.28 -33.27
C ASP A 37 -27.57 -9.22 -33.51
N ILE A 38 -28.76 -8.66 -33.74
CA ILE A 38 -30.01 -9.41 -33.89
C ILE A 38 -29.91 -10.43 -35.03
N ASN A 39 -29.21 -10.09 -36.12
CA ASN A 39 -29.01 -10.98 -37.26
C ASN A 39 -28.04 -12.14 -36.91
N ALA A 40 -26.91 -11.83 -36.27
CA ALA A 40 -25.96 -12.85 -35.81
C ALA A 40 -26.57 -13.78 -34.74
N GLN A 41 -27.47 -13.25 -33.91
CA GLN A 41 -28.22 -14.04 -32.93
C GLN A 41 -29.17 -15.03 -33.60
N LYS A 42 -29.88 -14.61 -34.66
CA LYS A 42 -30.76 -15.50 -35.45
C LYS A 42 -29.98 -16.62 -36.11
N GLU A 43 -28.85 -16.32 -36.75
CA GLU A 43 -27.97 -17.34 -37.36
C GLU A 43 -27.50 -18.36 -36.33
N ARG A 44 -27.06 -17.89 -35.16
CA ARG A 44 -26.65 -18.75 -34.05
C ARG A 44 -27.80 -19.62 -33.53
N ASP A 45 -29.01 -19.09 -33.49
CA ASP A 45 -30.16 -19.85 -33.05
C ASP A 45 -30.56 -20.91 -34.10
N VAL A 46 -30.49 -20.61 -35.40
CA VAL A 46 -30.65 -21.63 -36.47
C VAL A 46 -29.62 -22.74 -36.32
N LEU A 47 -28.33 -22.38 -36.19
CA LEU A 47 -27.25 -23.35 -35.99
C LEU A 47 -27.48 -24.20 -34.74
N ARG A 48 -27.97 -23.61 -33.64
CA ARG A 48 -28.31 -24.36 -32.43
C ARG A 48 -29.41 -25.38 -32.65
N HIS A 49 -30.44 -25.05 -33.44
CA HIS A 49 -31.50 -26.00 -33.77
C HIS A 49 -30.97 -27.14 -34.63
N GLU A 50 -30.10 -26.86 -35.59
CA GLU A 50 -29.45 -27.88 -36.42
C GLU A 50 -28.53 -28.78 -35.59
N LEU A 51 -27.69 -28.20 -34.74
CA LEU A 51 -26.82 -28.95 -33.82
C LEU A 51 -27.65 -29.80 -32.86
N TYR A 52 -28.73 -29.25 -32.29
CA TYR A 52 -29.62 -30.01 -31.42
C TYR A 52 -30.24 -31.21 -32.15
N ARG A 53 -30.65 -31.03 -33.41
CA ARG A 53 -31.16 -32.13 -34.25
C ARG A 53 -30.11 -33.21 -34.45
N ILE A 54 -28.89 -32.83 -34.84
CA ILE A 54 -27.78 -33.78 -35.06
C ILE A 54 -27.43 -34.52 -33.77
N HIS A 55 -27.30 -33.80 -32.65
CA HIS A 55 -27.03 -34.42 -31.35
C HIS A 55 -28.16 -35.34 -30.90
N LEU A 56 -29.41 -35.00 -31.18
CA LEU A 56 -30.55 -35.86 -30.87
C LEU A 56 -30.52 -37.15 -31.71
N GLU A 57 -30.21 -37.05 -33.00
CA GLU A 57 -30.07 -38.20 -33.89
C GLU A 57 -28.91 -39.09 -33.44
N ASP A 58 -27.77 -38.50 -33.07
CA ASP A 58 -26.59 -39.21 -32.58
C ASP A 58 -26.85 -39.89 -31.23
N ALA A 59 -27.40 -39.17 -30.26
CA ALA A 59 -27.77 -39.73 -28.96
C ALA A 59 -28.82 -40.84 -29.09
N ARG A 60 -29.78 -40.72 -30.01
CA ARG A 60 -30.75 -41.79 -30.28
C ARG A 60 -30.06 -43.05 -30.80
N ARG A 61 -29.11 -42.89 -31.74
CA ARG A 61 -28.32 -44.00 -32.26
C ARG A 61 -27.47 -44.64 -31.18
N GLU A 62 -26.82 -43.84 -30.33
CA GLU A 62 -25.99 -44.31 -29.22
C GLU A 62 -26.81 -45.08 -28.18
N VAL A 63 -28.00 -44.58 -27.79
CA VAL A 63 -28.89 -45.30 -26.86
C VAL A 63 -29.33 -46.65 -27.43
N ILE A 64 -29.68 -46.71 -28.73
CA ILE A 64 -30.05 -47.95 -29.39
C ILE A 64 -28.84 -48.89 -29.43
N ARG A 65 -27.66 -48.40 -29.80
CA ARG A 65 -26.42 -49.19 -29.82
C ARG A 65 -26.11 -49.78 -28.45
N ALA A 66 -26.06 -48.95 -27.41
CA ALA A 66 -25.79 -49.39 -26.04
C ALA A 66 -26.82 -50.42 -25.55
N SER A 67 -28.10 -50.25 -25.93
CA SER A 67 -29.15 -51.21 -25.59
C SER A 67 -28.95 -52.56 -26.30
N LEU A 68 -28.49 -52.54 -27.56
CA LEU A 68 -28.20 -53.74 -28.35
C LEU A 68 -26.92 -54.43 -27.85
N GLU A 69 -25.86 -53.69 -27.54
CA GLU A 69 -24.63 -54.23 -26.94
C GLU A 69 -24.90 -54.89 -25.60
N ASP A 70 -25.64 -54.21 -24.70
CA ASP A 70 -26.00 -54.79 -23.41
C ASP A 70 -26.87 -56.05 -23.58
N SER A 71 -27.76 -56.06 -24.58
CA SER A 71 -28.59 -57.23 -24.90
C SER A 71 -27.79 -58.38 -25.54
N ALA A 72 -26.67 -58.08 -26.22
CA ALA A 72 -25.79 -59.08 -26.80
C ALA A 72 -24.80 -59.69 -25.79
N TYR A 73 -24.30 -58.88 -24.85
CA TYR A 73 -23.19 -59.27 -23.96
C TYR A 73 -23.57 -59.46 -22.49
N ARG A 74 -24.68 -58.87 -22.00
CA ARG A 74 -25.02 -58.85 -20.57
C ARG A 74 -26.31 -59.58 -20.19
N ASP A 75 -27.21 -59.80 -21.14
CA ASP A 75 -28.53 -60.38 -20.86
C ASP A 75 -28.72 -61.73 -21.57
N ASP A 76 -29.05 -62.78 -20.82
CA ASP A 76 -29.32 -64.14 -21.34
C ASP A 76 -30.74 -64.27 -21.94
N SER A 77 -31.42 -63.15 -22.15
CA SER A 77 -32.81 -63.12 -22.61
C SER A 77 -32.97 -63.49 -24.09
N LEU A 78 -31.88 -63.46 -24.87
CA LEU A 78 -31.85 -63.86 -26.27
C LEU A 78 -31.08 -65.18 -26.48
N PRO A 79 -31.57 -66.06 -27.37
CA PRO A 79 -30.82 -67.22 -27.87
C PRO A 79 -29.46 -66.84 -28.46
N ASP A 80 -28.47 -67.71 -28.27
CA ASP A 80 -27.07 -67.52 -28.69
C ASP A 80 -26.94 -67.06 -30.15
N ASP A 81 -27.67 -67.69 -31.07
CA ASP A 81 -27.67 -67.35 -32.51
C ASP A 81 -28.15 -65.91 -32.79
N LEU A 82 -29.08 -65.39 -31.98
CA LEU A 82 -29.59 -64.01 -32.13
C LEU A 82 -28.67 -62.99 -31.44
N ARG A 83 -27.87 -63.39 -30.45
CA ARG A 83 -26.90 -62.48 -29.81
C ARG A 83 -25.77 -62.10 -30.75
N GLU A 84 -25.29 -63.04 -31.56
CA GLU A 84 -24.23 -62.78 -32.55
C GLU A 84 -24.70 -61.78 -33.62
N ILE A 85 -25.93 -61.96 -34.12
CA ILE A 85 -26.54 -61.05 -35.11
C ILE A 85 -26.80 -59.67 -34.50
N VAL A 86 -27.22 -59.59 -33.23
CA VAL A 86 -27.41 -58.32 -32.51
C VAL A 86 -26.08 -57.61 -32.24
N ALA A 87 -25.02 -58.34 -31.92
CA ALA A 87 -23.68 -57.78 -31.74
C ALA A 87 -23.14 -57.20 -33.06
N LEU A 88 -23.34 -57.90 -34.17
CA LEU A 88 -22.95 -57.41 -35.50
C LEU A 88 -23.76 -56.16 -35.90
N ALA A 89 -25.06 -56.13 -35.62
CA ALA A 89 -25.92 -54.97 -35.85
C ALA A 89 -25.49 -53.76 -34.99
N ALA A 90 -25.07 -53.98 -33.75
CA ALA A 90 -24.53 -52.93 -32.87
C ALA A 90 -23.19 -52.37 -33.40
N ALA A 91 -22.27 -53.24 -33.84
CA ALA A 91 -21.00 -52.86 -34.46
C ALA A 91 -21.19 -52.08 -35.78
N MET A 92 -22.21 -52.42 -36.56
CA MET A 92 -22.62 -51.65 -37.74
C MET A 92 -23.15 -50.26 -37.39
N LEU A 93 -24.02 -50.15 -36.39
CA LEU A 93 -24.46 -48.86 -35.85
C LEU A 93 -23.28 -48.05 -35.31
N GLY A 94 -22.21 -48.74 -34.88
CA GLY A 94 -20.84 -48.32 -34.60
C GLY A 94 -20.14 -47.51 -35.69
N SER A 95 -20.48 -47.78 -36.96
CA SER A 95 -19.64 -47.47 -38.12
C SER A 95 -18.28 -48.17 -38.09
N GLU A 96 -18.16 -49.32 -37.40
CA GLU A 96 -16.91 -50.07 -37.26
C GLU A 96 -16.71 -51.14 -38.36
N VAL A 97 -17.68 -51.28 -39.27
CA VAL A 97 -17.66 -52.27 -40.36
C VAL A 97 -17.06 -51.66 -41.63
N TRP A 98 -16.14 -52.39 -42.25
CA TRP A 98 -15.41 -52.00 -43.46
C TRP A 98 -16.31 -52.25 -44.69
N ASP A 99 -16.27 -51.37 -45.70
CA ASP A 99 -17.16 -51.40 -46.88
C ASP A 99 -17.13 -52.74 -47.66
N GLU A 100 -16.06 -53.52 -47.51
CA GLU A 100 -15.83 -54.81 -48.18
C GLU A 100 -16.71 -55.95 -47.62
N ASP A 101 -17.10 -55.87 -46.34
CA ASP A 101 -17.93 -56.90 -45.68
C ASP A 101 -19.44 -56.61 -45.76
N SER A 102 -19.82 -55.46 -46.36
CA SER A 102 -21.21 -54.98 -46.43
C SER A 102 -22.18 -56.04 -47.00
N ASN A 103 -21.75 -56.84 -47.97
CA ASN A 103 -22.60 -57.86 -48.60
C ASN A 103 -22.92 -59.06 -47.68
N ILE A 104 -21.97 -59.49 -46.84
CA ILE A 104 -22.16 -60.59 -45.89
C ILE A 104 -23.05 -60.12 -44.75
N VAL A 105 -22.79 -58.91 -44.28
CA VAL A 105 -23.55 -58.28 -43.20
C VAL A 105 -24.98 -57.95 -43.64
N ASN A 106 -25.21 -57.60 -44.91
CA ASN A 106 -26.56 -57.38 -45.45
C ASN A 106 -27.41 -58.66 -45.42
N ALA A 107 -26.83 -59.83 -45.69
CA ALA A 107 -27.55 -61.11 -45.59
C ALA A 107 -27.93 -61.44 -44.14
N GLU A 108 -27.04 -61.16 -43.20
CA GLU A 108 -27.34 -61.29 -41.77
C GLU A 108 -28.36 -60.25 -41.28
N LEU A 109 -28.38 -59.05 -41.87
CA LEU A 109 -29.39 -58.02 -41.60
C LEU A 109 -30.79 -58.40 -42.12
N GLU A 110 -30.89 -59.15 -43.21
CA GLU A 110 -32.16 -59.74 -43.64
C GLU A 110 -32.67 -60.77 -42.62
N SER A 111 -31.77 -61.56 -42.03
CA SER A 111 -32.10 -62.49 -40.94
C SER A 111 -32.43 -61.79 -39.61
N PHE A 112 -31.84 -60.62 -39.36
CA PHE A 112 -32.19 -59.75 -38.25
C PHE A 112 -33.61 -59.19 -38.43
N ASN A 113 -33.97 -58.77 -39.64
CA ASN A 113 -35.29 -58.22 -39.95
C ASN A 113 -36.42 -59.24 -39.70
N THR A 114 -36.18 -60.54 -39.92
CA THR A 114 -37.16 -61.58 -39.61
C THR A 114 -37.36 -61.81 -38.11
N HIS A 115 -36.36 -61.49 -37.29
CA HIS A 115 -36.37 -61.62 -35.82
C HIS A 115 -36.49 -60.27 -35.09
N THR A 116 -37.02 -59.23 -35.76
CA THR A 116 -37.15 -57.88 -35.19
C THR A 116 -38.06 -57.83 -33.95
N THR A 117 -39.08 -58.68 -33.87
CA THR A 117 -40.05 -58.67 -32.76
C THR A 117 -39.45 -59.08 -31.41
N PRO A 118 -38.74 -60.22 -31.25
CA PRO A 118 -38.11 -60.57 -29.97
C PRO A 118 -37.04 -59.54 -29.56
N ILE A 119 -36.21 -59.09 -30.51
CA ILE A 119 -35.17 -58.08 -30.26
C ILE A 119 -35.80 -56.75 -29.80
N GLY A 120 -36.87 -56.33 -30.48
CA GLY A 120 -37.64 -55.14 -30.10
C GLY A 120 -38.26 -55.24 -28.71
N THR A 121 -38.76 -56.42 -28.31
CA THR A 121 -39.29 -56.62 -26.96
C THR A 121 -38.21 -56.61 -25.88
N ALA A 122 -37.04 -57.19 -26.13
CA ALA A 122 -35.91 -57.19 -25.20
C ALA A 122 -35.36 -55.76 -25.01
N VAL A 123 -35.11 -55.04 -26.10
CA VAL A 123 -34.69 -53.63 -26.07
C VAL A 123 -35.74 -52.76 -25.39
N SER A 124 -37.03 -52.95 -25.67
CA SER A 124 -38.10 -52.18 -25.02
C SER A 124 -38.21 -52.47 -23.52
N LYS A 125 -38.02 -53.73 -23.10
CA LYS A 125 -37.98 -54.11 -21.69
C LYS A 125 -36.83 -53.40 -20.98
N ARG A 126 -35.63 -53.43 -21.59
CA ARG A 126 -34.44 -52.77 -21.04
C ARG A 126 -34.59 -51.25 -20.96
N LEU A 127 -35.06 -50.60 -22.02
CA LEU A 127 -35.33 -49.16 -22.01
C LEU A 127 -36.35 -48.76 -20.92
N ASN A 128 -37.31 -49.64 -20.63
CA ASN A 128 -38.25 -49.43 -19.52
C ASN A 128 -37.59 -49.61 -18.14
N GLU A 129 -36.65 -50.55 -17.99
CA GLU A 129 -35.83 -50.72 -16.79
C GLU A 129 -34.95 -49.48 -16.56
N ASP A 130 -34.24 -48.99 -17.59
CA ASP A 130 -33.42 -47.78 -17.51
C ASP A 130 -34.26 -46.53 -17.26
N ALA A 131 -35.45 -46.42 -17.87
CA ALA A 131 -36.40 -45.37 -17.53
C ALA A 131 -36.87 -45.47 -16.06
N SER A 132 -37.03 -46.68 -15.52
CA SER A 132 -37.42 -46.89 -14.12
C SER A 132 -36.32 -46.48 -13.14
N THR A 133 -35.05 -46.79 -13.44
CA THR A 133 -33.90 -46.38 -12.63
C THR A 133 -33.72 -44.86 -12.67
N LEU A 134 -33.86 -44.24 -13.84
CA LEU A 134 -33.87 -42.78 -13.99
C LEU A 134 -35.01 -42.13 -13.20
N ARG A 135 -36.22 -42.70 -13.22
CA ARG A 135 -37.33 -42.23 -12.37
C ARG A 135 -36.97 -42.32 -10.88
N GLN A 136 -36.33 -43.40 -10.45
CA GLN A 136 -35.91 -43.57 -9.06
C GLN A 136 -34.85 -42.54 -8.66
N LEU A 137 -33.85 -42.30 -9.51
CA LEU A 137 -32.80 -41.30 -9.30
C LEU A 137 -33.39 -39.88 -9.21
N LEU A 138 -34.37 -39.57 -10.06
CA LEU A 138 -35.09 -38.30 -10.05
C LEU A 138 -36.17 -38.21 -8.95
N ARG A 139 -36.32 -39.27 -8.14
CA ARG A 139 -37.34 -39.38 -7.06
C ARG A 139 -38.78 -39.22 -7.56
N LEU A 140 -39.05 -39.57 -8.81
CA LEU A 140 -40.38 -39.54 -9.39
C LEU A 140 -41.13 -40.83 -9.04
N GLY A 141 -42.40 -40.70 -8.64
CA GLY A 141 -43.25 -41.86 -8.35
C GLY A 141 -43.49 -42.73 -9.60
N CYS A 142 -43.72 -44.04 -9.39
CA CYS A 142 -43.85 -45.09 -10.41
C CYS A 142 -44.88 -44.80 -11.55
N HIS A 143 -45.80 -43.85 -11.35
CA HIS A 143 -46.93 -43.60 -12.25
C HIS A 143 -46.80 -42.38 -13.16
N GLN A 144 -45.65 -41.70 -13.18
CA GLN A 144 -45.50 -40.48 -13.98
C GLN A 144 -44.97 -40.79 -15.39
N SER A 145 -45.67 -40.25 -16.41
CA SER A 145 -45.38 -40.44 -17.84
C SER A 145 -43.95 -40.00 -18.22
N ALA A 146 -43.39 -40.51 -19.32
CA ALA A 146 -42.06 -40.14 -19.81
C ALA A 146 -41.86 -38.62 -19.97
N THR A 147 -42.93 -37.87 -20.23
CA THR A 147 -42.91 -36.40 -20.30
C THR A 147 -42.56 -35.72 -18.97
N SER A 148 -42.88 -36.34 -17.83
CA SER A 148 -42.54 -35.84 -16.49
C SER A 148 -41.03 -35.86 -16.23
N ILE A 149 -40.31 -36.84 -16.79
CA ILE A 149 -38.85 -36.98 -16.65
C ILE A 149 -38.18 -35.79 -17.32
N THR A 150 -38.55 -35.51 -18.58
CA THR A 150 -37.99 -34.37 -19.34
C THR A 150 -38.26 -33.05 -18.65
N GLN A 151 -39.50 -32.81 -18.19
CA GLN A 151 -39.85 -31.58 -17.47
C GLN A 151 -39.05 -31.44 -16.17
N THR A 152 -38.88 -32.52 -15.41
CA THR A 152 -38.14 -32.49 -14.15
C THR A 152 -36.65 -32.22 -14.39
N ILE A 153 -36.05 -32.82 -15.42
CA ILE A 153 -34.65 -32.55 -15.81
C ILE A 153 -34.50 -31.08 -16.23
N GLN A 154 -35.41 -30.55 -17.05
CA GLN A 154 -35.40 -29.13 -17.44
C GLN A 154 -35.55 -28.21 -16.21
N ASN A 155 -36.40 -28.57 -15.25
CA ASN A 155 -36.56 -27.84 -14.00
C ASN A 155 -35.29 -27.89 -13.14
N PHE A 156 -34.60 -29.03 -13.06
CA PHE A 156 -33.32 -29.12 -12.36
C PHE A 156 -32.22 -28.33 -13.06
N GLN A 157 -32.16 -28.36 -14.39
CA GLN A 157 -31.19 -27.56 -15.15
C GLN A 157 -31.42 -26.07 -14.95
N THR A 158 -32.66 -25.61 -15.05
CA THR A 158 -33.01 -24.20 -14.80
C THR A 158 -32.79 -23.81 -13.34
N SER A 159 -33.12 -24.67 -12.37
CA SER A 159 -32.81 -24.44 -10.96
C SER A 159 -31.30 -24.35 -10.70
N THR A 160 -30.50 -25.21 -11.33
CA THR A 160 -29.03 -25.17 -11.19
C THR A 160 -28.47 -23.88 -11.76
N LEU A 161 -28.91 -23.47 -12.95
CA LEU A 161 -28.48 -22.21 -13.57
C LEU A 161 -28.90 -20.99 -12.74
N THR A 162 -30.10 -21.00 -12.16
CA THR A 162 -30.56 -19.90 -11.29
C THR A 162 -29.79 -19.84 -9.98
N ILE A 163 -29.51 -20.97 -9.34
CA ILE A 163 -28.69 -21.04 -8.12
C ILE A 163 -27.26 -20.55 -8.40
N GLN A 164 -26.68 -20.96 -9.54
CA GLN A 164 -25.37 -20.46 -9.96
C GLN A 164 -25.37 -18.93 -10.14
N ALA A 165 -26.37 -18.39 -10.83
CA ALA A 165 -26.51 -16.94 -10.98
C ALA A 165 -26.71 -16.21 -9.63
N GLN A 166 -27.47 -16.80 -8.69
CA GLN A 166 -27.63 -16.26 -7.35
C GLN A 166 -26.33 -16.28 -6.55
N LEU A 167 -25.55 -17.37 -6.65
CA LEU A 167 -24.25 -17.49 -6.01
C LEU A 167 -23.26 -16.43 -6.53
N ASP A 168 -23.23 -16.22 -7.85
CA ASP A 168 -22.37 -15.20 -8.45
C ASP A 168 -22.78 -13.79 -8.02
N ARG A 169 -24.09 -13.49 -7.94
CA ARG A 169 -24.59 -12.23 -7.38
C ARG A 169 -24.20 -12.07 -5.91
N ALA A 170 -24.33 -13.11 -5.09
CA ALA A 170 -23.96 -13.09 -3.68
C ALA A 170 -22.45 -12.85 -3.49
N ARG A 171 -21.60 -13.47 -4.33
CA ARG A 171 -20.15 -13.23 -4.34
C ARG A 171 -19.80 -11.78 -4.67
N LEU A 172 -20.47 -11.20 -5.65
CA LEU A 172 -20.29 -9.78 -6.00
C LEU A 172 -20.75 -8.84 -4.87
N ALA A 173 -21.89 -9.13 -4.25
CA ALA A 173 -22.37 -8.37 -3.10
C ALA A 173 -21.40 -8.46 -1.90
N LEU A 174 -20.82 -9.65 -1.65
CA LEU A 174 -19.80 -9.84 -0.62
C LEU A 174 -18.53 -9.02 -0.92
N ALA A 175 -18.07 -9.01 -2.18
CA ALA A 175 -16.92 -8.20 -2.57
C ALA A 175 -17.15 -6.70 -2.33
N GLY A 176 -18.35 -6.18 -2.65
CA GLY A 176 -18.72 -4.79 -2.35
C GLY A 176 -18.77 -4.49 -0.84
N ASN A 177 -19.27 -5.43 -0.02
CA ASN A 177 -19.28 -5.27 1.44
C ASN A 177 -17.87 -5.25 2.04
N ILE A 178 -16.92 -6.00 1.47
CA ILE A 178 -15.51 -6.02 1.90
C ILE A 178 -14.87 -4.64 1.68
N GLU A 179 -15.13 -4.00 0.55
CA GLU A 179 -14.67 -2.63 0.28
C GLU A 179 -15.22 -1.63 1.32
N HIS A 180 -16.51 -1.72 1.63
CA HIS A 180 -17.12 -0.88 2.65
C HIS A 180 -16.53 -1.11 4.04
N PHE A 181 -16.28 -2.38 4.39
CA PHE A 181 -15.64 -2.76 5.64
C PHE A 181 -14.22 -2.18 5.75
N HIS A 182 -13.39 -2.29 4.69
CA HIS A 182 -12.05 -1.70 4.68
C HIS A 182 -12.08 -0.18 4.80
N THR A 183 -13.06 0.47 4.16
CA THR A 183 -13.25 1.92 4.26
C THR A 183 -13.60 2.34 5.69
N LEU A 184 -14.55 1.65 6.33
CA LEU A 184 -14.90 1.89 7.74
C LEU A 184 -13.72 1.61 8.67
N HIS A 185 -12.99 0.52 8.45
CA HIS A 185 -11.81 0.19 9.25
C HIS A 185 -10.74 1.28 9.15
N ARG A 186 -10.47 1.79 7.94
CA ARG A 186 -9.58 2.94 7.73
C ARG A 186 -10.05 4.17 8.50
N GLN A 187 -11.34 4.50 8.43
CA GLN A 187 -11.90 5.65 9.18
C GLN A 187 -11.77 5.49 10.70
N ILE A 188 -11.98 4.27 11.22
CA ILE A 188 -11.79 3.97 12.65
C ILE A 188 -10.32 4.14 13.04
N LEU A 189 -9.38 3.63 12.23
CA LEU A 189 -7.96 3.80 12.50
C LEU A 189 -7.55 5.28 12.47
N GLU A 190 -7.93 6.02 11.42
CA GLU A 190 -7.65 7.46 11.31
C GLU A 190 -8.21 8.26 12.50
N THR A 191 -9.46 7.98 12.90
CA THR A 191 -10.07 8.67 14.05
C THR A 191 -9.41 8.28 15.37
N SER A 192 -9.03 7.01 15.55
CA SER A 192 -8.33 6.56 16.75
C SER A 192 -6.93 7.19 16.87
N ILE A 193 -6.18 7.25 15.77
CA ILE A 193 -4.87 7.93 15.71
C ILE A 193 -5.04 9.41 16.04
N ARG A 194 -6.00 10.09 15.40
CA ARG A 194 -6.28 11.50 15.67
C ARG A 194 -6.65 11.74 17.15
N ILE A 195 -7.44 10.85 17.76
CA ILE A 195 -7.78 10.96 19.18
C ILE A 195 -6.53 10.77 20.04
N LEU A 196 -5.68 9.78 19.76
CA LEU A 196 -4.42 9.58 20.49
C LEU A 196 -3.49 10.79 20.38
N GLU A 197 -3.34 11.34 19.18
CA GLU A 197 -2.57 12.56 18.92
C GLU A 197 -3.14 13.75 19.68
N GLN A 198 -4.45 13.94 19.70
CA GLN A 198 -5.07 15.10 20.36
C GLN A 198 -5.07 14.98 21.89
N THR A 199 -5.31 13.78 22.43
CA THR A 199 -5.51 13.54 23.86
C THR A 199 -4.19 13.31 24.59
N ILE A 200 -3.33 12.42 24.09
CA ILE A 200 -2.07 12.04 24.73
C ILE A 200 -0.96 13.01 24.33
N HIS A 201 -0.76 13.20 23.03
CA HIS A 201 0.35 14.02 22.56
C HIS A 201 0.04 15.53 22.61
N GLY A 202 -1.19 15.92 22.33
CA GLY A 202 -1.59 17.32 22.25
C GLY A 202 -1.70 18.02 23.61
N SER A 203 -2.30 17.39 24.62
CA SER A 203 -2.50 18.01 25.94
C SER A 203 -1.18 18.22 26.69
N VAL A 204 -0.30 17.20 26.68
CA VAL A 204 1.02 17.24 27.31
C VAL A 204 1.95 18.22 26.58
N ALA A 205 1.97 18.21 25.24
CA ALA A 205 2.75 19.19 24.48
C ALA A 205 2.26 20.64 24.69
N ARG A 206 0.94 20.86 24.75
CA ARG A 206 0.38 22.19 25.05
C ARG A 206 0.72 22.65 26.47
N SER A 207 0.58 21.79 27.47
CA SER A 207 0.90 22.12 28.87
C SER A 207 2.40 22.42 29.07
N THR A 208 3.28 21.60 28.48
CA THR A 208 4.73 21.82 28.54
C THR A 208 5.13 23.12 27.85
N LYS A 209 4.60 23.41 26.65
CA LYS A 209 4.81 24.68 25.96
C LYS A 209 4.37 25.88 26.80
N ALA A 210 3.14 25.87 27.32
CA ALA A 210 2.64 26.95 28.17
C ALA A 210 3.50 27.14 29.43
N LYS A 211 3.98 26.05 30.04
CA LYS A 211 4.91 26.12 31.19
C LYS A 211 6.25 26.74 30.79
N THR A 212 6.80 26.39 29.62
CA THR A 212 8.06 26.99 29.14
C THR A 212 7.91 28.47 28.81
N GLU A 213 6.80 28.88 28.19
CA GLU A 213 6.49 30.29 27.91
C GLU A 213 6.31 31.10 29.21
N TYR A 214 5.60 30.54 30.20
CA TYR A 214 5.50 31.14 31.52
C TYR A 214 6.86 31.30 32.19
N LEU A 215 7.70 30.25 32.21
CA LEU A 215 9.04 30.35 32.80
C LEU A 215 9.94 31.35 32.05
N ALA A 216 9.83 31.44 30.72
CA ALA A 216 10.56 32.43 29.93
C ALA A 216 10.15 33.86 30.27
N THR A 217 8.85 34.14 30.35
CA THR A 217 8.33 35.46 30.75
C THR A 217 8.72 35.83 32.18
N VAL A 218 8.70 34.88 33.11
CA VAL A 218 9.19 35.07 34.48
C VAL A 218 10.69 35.39 34.48
N ALA A 219 11.51 34.64 33.72
CA ALA A 219 12.94 34.90 33.61
C ALA A 219 13.23 36.28 33.01
N GLU A 220 12.49 36.69 31.98
CA GLU A 220 12.60 38.04 31.40
C GLU A 220 12.20 39.13 32.41
N GLY A 221 11.12 38.92 33.15
CA GLY A 221 10.68 39.83 34.23
C GLY A 221 11.72 39.93 35.35
N MET A 222 12.30 38.81 35.77
CA MET A 222 13.39 38.79 36.75
C MET A 222 14.64 39.49 36.22
N ASN A 223 15.02 39.26 34.97
CA ASN A 223 16.16 39.93 34.34
C ASN A 223 15.96 41.46 34.30
N LYS A 224 14.76 41.92 33.92
CA LYS A 224 14.39 43.34 33.96
C LYS A 224 14.45 43.90 35.39
N LYS A 225 13.95 43.15 36.38
CA LYS A 225 14.01 43.54 37.79
C LYS A 225 15.45 43.67 38.30
N VAL A 226 16.32 42.71 37.97
CA VAL A 226 17.75 42.77 38.31
C VAL A 226 18.42 43.94 37.63
N GLY A 227 18.11 44.20 36.36
CA GLY A 227 18.59 45.39 35.62
C GLY A 227 18.19 46.71 36.29
N LEU A 228 16.93 46.83 36.74
CA LEU A 228 16.46 48.01 37.47
C LEU A 228 17.17 48.16 38.82
N GLN A 229 17.32 47.09 39.59
CA GLN A 229 18.05 47.12 40.87
C GLN A 229 19.51 47.50 40.66
N HIS A 230 20.16 46.97 39.62
CA HIS A 230 21.51 47.34 39.26
C HIS A 230 21.61 48.83 38.92
N ALA A 231 20.72 49.35 38.06
CA ALA A 231 20.70 50.77 37.71
C ALA A 231 20.43 51.68 38.93
N GLN A 232 19.55 51.27 39.84
CA GLN A 232 19.29 51.98 41.10
C GLN A 232 20.54 52.04 41.99
N LEU A 233 21.24 50.91 42.16
CA LEU A 233 22.48 50.86 42.93
C LEU A 233 23.57 51.71 42.25
N MET A 234 23.72 51.62 40.92
CA MET A 234 24.66 52.47 40.19
C MET A 234 24.36 53.95 40.38
N HIS A 235 23.09 54.36 40.34
CA HIS A 235 22.72 55.75 40.62
C HIS A 235 23.04 56.16 42.07
N GLN A 236 22.86 55.28 43.05
CA GLN A 236 23.18 55.58 44.46
C GLN A 236 24.68 55.74 44.71
N PHE A 237 25.51 54.88 44.11
CA PHE A 237 26.97 54.90 44.35
C PHE A 237 27.73 55.84 43.40
N TYR A 238 27.29 55.97 42.15
CA TYR A 238 27.87 56.88 41.16
C TYR A 238 27.06 58.18 41.04
N SER A 239 26.96 58.90 42.15
CA SER A 239 26.48 60.29 42.14
C SER A 239 27.33 61.14 41.19
N PRO A 240 26.76 62.17 40.52
CA PRO A 240 27.55 63.11 39.70
C PRO A 240 28.75 63.67 40.47
N ASP A 241 28.59 63.94 41.77
CA ASP A 241 29.65 64.45 42.64
C ASP A 241 30.81 63.45 42.78
N VAL A 242 30.49 62.14 42.88
CA VAL A 242 31.50 61.08 42.96
C VAL A 242 32.19 60.92 41.60
N GLN A 243 31.47 61.04 40.49
CA GLN A 243 32.07 60.99 39.15
C GLN A 243 32.99 62.19 38.90
N GLU A 244 32.61 63.38 39.36
CA GLU A 244 33.45 64.59 39.27
C GLU A 244 34.69 64.47 40.18
N ALA A 245 34.52 63.97 41.40
CA ALA A 245 35.64 63.66 42.31
C ALA A 245 36.60 62.61 41.72
N LEU A 246 36.08 61.56 41.07
CA LEU A 246 36.90 60.56 40.40
C LEU A 246 37.62 61.11 39.16
N ARG A 247 36.96 61.99 38.38
CA ARG A 247 37.58 62.66 37.22
C ARG A 247 38.70 63.59 37.65
N THR A 248 38.45 64.44 38.64
CA THR A 248 39.46 65.33 39.20
C THR A 248 40.63 64.54 39.76
N GLN A 249 40.40 63.43 40.48
CA GLN A 249 41.47 62.56 40.97
C GLN A 249 42.25 61.86 39.85
N ALA A 250 41.58 61.48 38.76
CA ALA A 250 42.25 60.90 37.59
C ALA A 250 43.14 61.95 36.89
N ASP A 251 42.66 63.19 36.77
CA ASP A 251 43.40 64.30 36.17
C ASP A 251 44.60 64.70 37.03
N THR A 252 44.44 64.79 38.36
CA THR A 252 45.57 65.05 39.28
C THR A 252 46.61 63.96 39.20
N THR A 253 46.20 62.68 39.24
CA THR A 253 47.13 61.55 39.11
C THR A 253 47.85 61.56 37.76
N ARG A 254 47.17 61.97 36.69
CA ARG A 254 47.77 62.11 35.35
C ARG A 254 48.78 63.25 35.31
N MET A 255 48.44 64.40 35.88
CA MET A 255 49.36 65.54 36.03
C MET A 255 50.58 65.14 36.86
N GLU A 256 50.38 64.50 38.01
CA GLU A 256 51.45 63.97 38.86
C GLU A 256 52.33 62.98 38.09
N SER A 257 51.76 62.05 37.33
CA SER A 257 52.53 61.13 36.49
C SER A 257 53.36 61.86 35.44
N THR A 258 52.80 62.88 34.77
CA THR A 258 53.56 63.67 33.78
C THR A 258 54.68 64.48 34.42
N THR A 259 54.47 65.07 35.59
CA THR A 259 55.51 65.80 36.33
C THR A 259 56.59 64.86 36.84
N LEU A 260 56.23 63.68 37.36
CA LEU A 260 57.19 62.66 37.74
C LEU A 260 58.00 62.16 36.55
N ARG A 261 57.36 61.91 35.39
CA ARG A 261 58.08 61.56 34.15
C ARG A 261 59.03 62.67 33.70
N ALA A 262 58.64 63.94 33.83
CA ALA A 262 59.51 65.07 33.52
C ALA A 262 60.71 65.14 34.48
N LYS A 263 60.49 64.94 35.79
CA LYS A 263 61.56 64.86 36.79
C LYS A 263 62.50 63.69 36.53
N VAL A 264 61.98 62.52 36.18
CA VAL A 264 62.78 61.35 35.81
C VAL A 264 63.68 61.69 34.61
N ARG A 265 63.13 62.27 33.55
CA ARG A 265 63.92 62.71 32.38
C ARG A 265 64.97 63.76 32.74
N GLU A 266 64.66 64.70 33.63
CA GLU A 266 65.63 65.70 34.09
C GLU A 266 66.79 65.06 34.87
N VAL A 267 66.48 64.12 35.77
CA VAL A 267 67.48 63.37 36.54
C VAL A 267 68.30 62.45 35.64
N GLU A 268 67.68 61.80 34.65
CA GLU A 268 68.38 61.01 33.64
C GLU A 268 69.35 61.87 32.83
N ARG A 269 68.92 63.06 32.38
CA ARG A 269 69.80 64.01 31.69
C ARG A 269 70.95 64.46 32.58
N LYS A 270 70.71 64.80 33.85
CA LYS A 270 71.77 65.11 34.82
C LYS A 270 72.73 63.93 34.98
N LEU A 271 72.22 62.70 35.07
CA LEU A 271 73.03 61.49 35.17
C LEU A 271 73.85 61.24 33.90
N GLU A 272 73.31 61.52 32.71
CA GLU A 272 74.04 61.49 31.45
C GLU A 272 75.13 62.56 31.40
N GLU A 273 74.87 63.78 31.89
CA GLU A 273 75.88 64.83 32.04
C GLU A 273 77.00 64.43 33.02
N TYR A 274 76.67 63.71 34.11
CA TYR A 274 77.64 63.13 35.03
C TYR A 274 78.43 61.97 34.42
N ARG A 275 77.77 61.10 33.63
CA ARG A 275 78.40 59.96 32.94
C ARG A 275 79.27 60.42 31.76
N ALA A 276 78.89 61.49 31.08
CA ALA A 276 79.72 62.13 30.08
C ALA A 276 80.94 62.75 30.79
N ALA A 277 82.13 62.50 30.26
CA ALA A 277 83.41 62.88 30.88
C ALA A 277 83.55 64.36 31.27
N LYS A 278 82.67 65.26 30.77
CA LYS A 278 82.60 66.68 31.17
C LYS A 278 82.25 66.88 32.64
N GLY A 279 81.34 66.09 33.23
CA GLY A 279 80.97 66.21 34.64
C GLY A 279 82.06 65.69 35.58
N MET A 280 82.66 64.55 35.24
CA MET A 280 83.79 63.95 35.98
C MET A 280 85.07 64.81 35.88
N GLN A 281 85.35 65.43 34.73
CA GLN A 281 86.46 66.37 34.57
C GLN A 281 86.26 67.70 35.32
N GLY A 282 85.02 68.18 35.43
CA GLY A 282 84.69 69.39 36.21
C GLY A 282 84.94 69.19 37.70
N ILE A 283 84.43 68.09 38.26
CA ILE A 283 84.62 67.75 39.68
C ILE A 283 86.09 67.43 39.99
N ALA A 284 86.80 66.76 39.09
CA ALA A 284 88.23 66.51 39.28
C ALA A 284 89.06 67.82 39.33
N LYS A 285 88.66 68.84 38.56
CA LYS A 285 89.30 70.18 38.62
C LYS A 285 88.99 70.90 39.93
N GLU A 286 87.71 70.94 40.34
CA GLU A 286 87.33 71.56 41.62
C GLU A 286 87.99 70.83 42.82
N TYR A 287 88.07 69.49 42.78
CA TYR A 287 88.74 68.71 43.82
C TYR A 287 90.27 68.93 43.83
N ALA A 288 90.89 69.11 42.65
CA ALA A 288 92.30 69.46 42.54
C ALA A 288 92.60 70.88 43.08
N GLU A 289 91.72 71.85 42.84
CA GLU A 289 91.83 73.18 43.45
C GLU A 289 91.72 73.13 44.98
N ILE A 290 90.74 72.38 45.51
CA ILE A 290 90.59 72.21 46.97
C ILE A 290 91.80 71.50 47.57
N LEU A 291 92.34 70.47 46.90
CA LEU A 291 93.56 69.79 47.35
C LEU A 291 94.75 70.75 47.42
N LYS A 292 94.93 71.57 46.38
CA LYS A 292 96.01 72.57 46.32
C LYS A 292 95.88 73.60 47.44
N VAL A 293 94.69 74.13 47.66
CA VAL A 293 94.40 75.04 48.78
C VAL A 293 94.64 74.35 50.13
N SER A 294 94.30 73.06 50.26
CA SER A 294 94.54 72.31 51.50
C SER A 294 96.02 72.02 51.77
N GLU A 295 96.83 71.84 50.73
CA GLU A 295 98.29 71.70 50.83
C GLU A 295 98.95 73.03 51.18
N GLU A 296 98.54 74.13 50.54
CA GLU A 296 98.99 75.49 50.89
C GLU A 296 98.69 75.80 52.37
N VAL A 297 97.46 75.51 52.84
CA VAL A 297 97.09 75.69 54.25
C VAL A 297 97.88 74.75 55.18
N LYS A 298 98.17 73.52 54.78
CA LYS A 298 99.02 72.61 55.59
C LYS A 298 100.47 73.07 55.66
N GLU A 299 101.04 73.56 54.57
CA GLU A 299 102.40 74.13 54.56
C GLU A 299 102.48 75.41 55.40
N GLU A 300 101.42 76.22 55.41
CA GLU A 300 101.34 77.43 56.23
C GLU A 300 101.19 77.10 57.73
N ILE A 301 100.43 76.05 58.07
CA ILE A 301 100.33 75.53 59.45
C ILE A 301 101.65 74.89 59.92
N ALA A 302 102.45 74.27 59.04
CA ALA A 302 103.74 73.66 59.40
C ALA A 302 104.90 74.66 59.56
N ARG A 303 104.73 75.91 59.10
CA ARG A 303 105.69 77.02 59.29
C ARG A 303 105.36 77.91 60.51
N LEU A 304 104.23 77.67 61.18
CA LEU A 304 103.81 78.27 62.45
C LEU A 304 104.16 77.36 63.63
#